data_AF-A0A161ZS85-F1
#
_entry.id   AF-A0A161ZS85-F1
#
_cell.length_a   1.000
_cell.length_b   1.000
_cell.length_c   1.000
_cell.angle_alpha   90.00
_cell.angle_beta   90.00
_cell.angle_gamma   90.00
#
_symmetry.space_group_name_H-M   'P 1'
#
loop_
_entity.id
_entity.type
_entity.pdbx_description
1 polymer ?
#
loop_
_entity_poly.entity_id
_entity_poly.type
_entity_poly.pdbx_seq_one_letter_code
_entity_poly.pdbx_strand_id
1 'polypeptide(L)'
;MSQANRMLGGYGPVILAQDFDKEYISAFEHINQRAGADIKPLAGQSQVVNGTNYAFYCFVSPVVAPGIPKVNRLELIVINQQGDQYTELKDRVFSEPVLVPPIGSFDSVALRNDFSDAERQTAEKIESMIGVKYDILAAQQQVVAGLNLAFYTVVEPVTPNAQAFFARLDVYVNLRGEIENEDLVHIHP
;
A
#
# COMPACT_ATOMS: atom_id res chain seq x y z
N MET A 1 21.90 12.89 2.20
CA MET A 1 20.48 12.67 2.56
C MET A 1 20.45 11.62 3.65
N SER A 2 19.61 11.84 4.67
CA SER A 2 19.94 11.55 6.07
C SER A 2 19.74 10.10 6.51
N GLN A 3 20.61 9.65 7.42
CA GLN A 3 20.45 8.50 8.32
C GLN A 3 19.12 8.47 9.12
N ALA A 4 18.22 9.44 8.93
CA ALA A 4 16.95 9.60 9.63
C ALA A 4 15.91 8.50 9.33
N ASN A 5 16.04 7.76 8.22
CA ASN A 5 15.09 6.70 7.87
C ASN A 5 15.48 5.32 8.38
N ARG A 6 16.67 5.20 9.00
CA ARG A 6 17.26 3.95 9.45
C ARG A 6 17.22 3.88 10.97
N MET A 7 16.16 3.26 11.50
CA MET A 7 16.04 3.00 12.93
C MET A 7 16.69 1.65 13.29
N LEU A 8 17.45 1.65 14.38
CA LEU A 8 18.06 0.44 14.93
C LEU A 8 17.00 -0.30 15.74
N GLY A 9 16.72 -1.56 15.38
CA GLY A 9 15.75 -2.40 16.11
C GLY A 9 14.27 -2.17 15.76
N GLY A 10 13.90 -1.14 15.00
CA GLY A 10 12.53 -0.91 14.51
C GLY A 10 12.51 -0.38 13.07
N TYR A 11 11.39 -0.54 12.37
CA TYR A 11 11.20 0.09 11.06
C TYR A 11 11.04 1.60 11.21
N GLY A 12 11.74 2.35 10.37
CA GLY A 12 11.62 3.81 10.29
C GLY A 12 10.33 4.27 9.61
N PRO A 13 10.19 5.59 9.35
CA PRO A 13 9.03 6.15 8.69
C PRO A 13 8.82 5.57 7.28
N VAL A 14 7.56 5.48 6.85
CA VAL A 14 7.24 5.15 5.46
C VAL A 14 7.70 6.25 4.52
N ILE A 15 8.28 5.83 3.40
CA ILE A 15 8.69 6.68 2.29
C ILE A 15 7.85 6.28 1.07
N LEU A 16 7.32 7.26 0.35
CA LEU A 16 6.62 7.00 -0.91
C LEU A 16 7.60 6.53 -1.99
N ALA A 17 7.15 5.68 -2.91
CA ALA A 17 8.00 5.11 -3.96
C ALA A 17 8.64 6.19 -4.86
N GLN A 18 7.96 7.30 -5.09
CA GLN A 18 8.49 8.44 -5.85
C GLN A 18 9.69 9.13 -5.18
N ASP A 19 9.83 8.94 -3.86
CA ASP A 19 10.87 9.55 -3.02
C ASP A 19 11.96 8.53 -2.64
N PHE A 20 11.97 7.35 -3.26
CA PHE A 20 13.01 6.34 -3.02
C PHE A 20 14.39 6.85 -3.43
N ASP A 21 15.35 6.63 -2.55
CA ASP A 21 16.76 6.84 -2.86
C ASP A 21 17.36 5.64 -3.62
N LYS A 22 18.64 5.74 -3.96
CA LYS A 22 19.37 4.69 -4.70
C LYS A 22 19.40 3.35 -3.96
N GLU A 23 19.39 3.36 -2.63
CA GLU A 23 19.46 2.14 -1.83
C GLU A 23 18.12 1.40 -1.88
N TYR A 24 16.99 2.13 -1.73
CA TYR A 24 15.66 1.56 -1.90
C TYR A 24 15.42 1.05 -3.33
N ILE A 25 15.87 1.81 -4.35
CA ILE A 25 15.75 1.40 -5.75
C ILE A 25 16.54 0.11 -5.98
N SER A 26 17.80 0.06 -5.56
CA SER A 26 18.64 -1.13 -5.71
C SER A 26 18.04 -2.34 -4.99
N ALA A 27 17.55 -2.16 -3.75
CA ALA A 27 16.88 -3.22 -3.01
C ALA A 27 15.62 -3.73 -3.74
N PHE A 28 14.79 -2.83 -4.28
CA PHE A 28 13.58 -3.20 -5.01
C PHE A 28 13.88 -3.94 -6.34
N GLU A 29 14.96 -3.57 -7.05
CA GLU A 29 15.37 -4.24 -8.30
C GLU A 29 15.64 -5.74 -8.11
N HIS A 30 15.99 -6.18 -6.89
CA HIS A 30 16.10 -7.60 -6.55
C HIS A 30 14.74 -8.31 -6.44
N ILE A 31 13.69 -7.60 -6.04
CA ILE A 31 12.32 -8.13 -5.93
C ILE A 31 11.63 -8.16 -7.30
N ASN A 32 11.89 -7.15 -8.14
CA ASN A 32 11.21 -6.95 -9.42
C ASN A 32 11.53 -8.02 -10.49
N GLN A 33 12.24 -9.09 -10.14
CA GLN A 33 12.61 -10.19 -11.03
C GLN A 33 11.61 -11.37 -10.96
N ARG A 34 10.51 -11.23 -10.21
CA ARG A 34 9.50 -12.28 -10.03
C ARG A 34 8.78 -12.58 -11.35
N ALA A 35 8.99 -13.79 -11.89
CA ALA A 35 8.33 -14.23 -13.12
C ALA A 35 6.81 -14.30 -12.96
N GLY A 36 6.07 -13.84 -13.97
CA GLY A 36 4.61 -13.95 -14.03
C GLY A 36 3.83 -12.84 -13.32
N ALA A 37 4.49 -11.82 -12.78
CA ALA A 37 3.85 -10.64 -12.20
C ALA A 37 4.63 -9.35 -12.54
N ASP A 38 3.90 -8.25 -12.73
CA ASP A 38 4.42 -6.89 -12.71
C ASP A 38 4.29 -6.36 -11.28
N ILE A 39 5.41 -6.03 -10.64
CA ILE A 39 5.47 -5.55 -9.25
C ILE A 39 5.88 -4.09 -9.26
N LYS A 40 5.10 -3.23 -8.60
CA LYS A 40 5.38 -1.81 -8.45
C LYS A 40 5.39 -1.44 -6.96
N PRO A 41 6.44 -0.81 -6.44
CA PRO A 41 6.42 -0.34 -5.08
C PRO A 41 5.51 0.89 -5.00
N LEU A 42 4.67 0.95 -3.96
CA LEU A 42 3.86 2.12 -3.63
C LEU A 42 4.54 2.93 -2.53
N ALA A 43 5.07 2.24 -1.53
CA ALA A 43 5.81 2.82 -0.42
C ALA A 43 6.79 1.80 0.16
N GLY A 44 7.70 2.26 1.03
CA GLY A 44 8.64 1.37 1.71
C GLY A 44 9.15 1.91 3.04
N GLN A 45 9.70 1.00 3.86
CA GLN A 45 10.33 1.28 5.15
C GLN A 45 11.62 0.48 5.27
N SER A 46 12.52 0.91 6.15
CA SER A 46 13.74 0.16 6.42
C SER A 46 14.02 0.07 7.91
N GLN A 47 14.75 -0.98 8.28
CA GLN A 47 15.17 -1.28 9.65
C GLN A 47 16.62 -1.75 9.62
N VAL A 48 17.47 -1.17 10.46
CA VAL A 48 18.85 -1.62 10.62
C VAL A 48 18.90 -2.81 11.58
N VAL A 49 19.47 -3.91 11.10
CA VAL A 49 19.67 -5.18 11.82
C VAL A 49 21.11 -5.68 11.55
N ASN A 50 21.36 -6.99 11.51
CA ASN A 50 22.55 -7.52 10.83
C ASN A 50 22.38 -7.35 9.31
N GLY A 51 22.76 -6.19 8.80
CA GLY A 51 22.36 -5.71 7.48
C GLY A 51 21.20 -4.71 7.54
N THR A 52 20.44 -4.59 6.46
CA THR A 52 19.25 -3.72 6.41
C THR A 52 18.05 -4.49 5.91
N ASN A 53 16.97 -4.51 6.69
CA ASN A 53 15.68 -4.97 6.19
C ASN A 53 15.01 -3.83 5.42
N TYR A 54 14.48 -4.12 4.24
CA TYR A 54 13.61 -3.23 3.49
C TYR A 54 12.24 -3.91 3.37
N ALA A 55 11.19 -3.20 3.77
CA ALA A 55 9.81 -3.61 3.61
C ALA A 55 9.17 -2.76 2.51
N PHE A 56 8.63 -3.40 1.49
CA PHE A 56 7.98 -2.76 0.36
C PHE A 56 6.49 -3.09 0.35
N TYR A 57 5.66 -2.06 0.26
CA TYR A 57 4.23 -2.17 0.02
C TYR A 57 4.01 -2.10 -1.49
N CYS A 58 3.73 -3.24 -2.10
CA CYS A 58 3.77 -3.44 -3.53
C CYS A 58 2.37 -3.60 -4.10
N PHE A 59 2.12 -2.95 -5.23
CA PHE A 59 1.07 -3.33 -6.15
C PHE A 59 1.56 -4.44 -7.07
N VAL A 60 0.77 -5.52 -7.15
CA VAL A 60 1.12 -6.71 -7.91
C VAL A 60 0.02 -6.99 -8.93
N SER A 61 0.39 -6.87 -10.20
CA SER A 61 -0.47 -7.18 -11.34
C SER A 61 -0.01 -8.49 -11.98
N PRO A 62 -0.82 -9.56 -12.00
CA PRO A 62 -0.44 -10.81 -12.66
C PRO A 62 -0.32 -10.63 -14.18
N VAL A 63 0.67 -11.31 -14.77
CA VAL A 63 0.80 -11.42 -16.23
C VAL A 63 -0.12 -12.55 -16.69
N VAL A 64 -1.23 -12.18 -17.35
CA VAL A 64 -2.24 -13.12 -17.86
C VAL A 64 -2.37 -13.00 -19.37
N ALA A 65 -2.87 -14.05 -20.01
CA ALA A 65 -3.16 -14.04 -21.44
C ALA A 65 -4.23 -12.97 -21.80
N PRO A 66 -4.23 -12.46 -23.05
CA PRO A 66 -5.25 -11.52 -23.49
C PRO A 66 -6.68 -12.05 -23.26
N GLY A 67 -7.57 -11.20 -22.74
CA GLY A 67 -8.96 -11.55 -22.47
C GLY A 67 -9.21 -12.27 -21.14
N ILE A 68 -8.17 -12.59 -20.37
CA ILE A 68 -8.31 -13.11 -19.01
C ILE A 68 -8.36 -11.92 -18.02
N PRO A 69 -9.38 -11.84 -17.14
CA PRO A 69 -9.42 -10.80 -16.13
C PRO A 69 -8.19 -10.84 -15.22
N LYS A 70 -7.63 -9.67 -14.94
CA LYS A 70 -6.55 -9.50 -13.97
C LYS A 70 -7.13 -9.22 -12.60
N VAL A 71 -6.57 -9.86 -11.59
CA VAL A 71 -6.87 -9.57 -10.19
C VAL A 71 -5.61 -9.00 -9.58
N ASN A 72 -5.56 -7.68 -9.53
CA ASN A 72 -4.45 -6.99 -8.90
C ASN A 72 -4.63 -7.09 -7.39
N ARG A 73 -3.50 -7.17 -6.69
CA ARG A 73 -3.45 -7.29 -5.24
C ARG A 73 -2.32 -6.43 -4.69
N LEU A 74 -2.33 -6.26 -3.37
CA LEU A 74 -1.24 -5.65 -2.65
C LEU A 74 -0.50 -6.70 -1.81
N GLU A 75 0.83 -6.65 -1.90
CA GLU A 75 1.75 -7.52 -1.18
C GLU A 75 2.71 -6.68 -0.35
N LEU A 76 3.01 -7.15 0.84
CA LEU A 76 4.11 -6.67 1.65
C LEU A 76 5.28 -7.64 1.47
N ILE A 77 6.36 -7.15 0.87
CA ILE A 77 7.57 -7.94 0.62
C ILE A 77 8.70 -7.37 1.47
N VAL A 78 9.29 -8.22 2.30
CA VAL A 78 10.43 -7.85 3.15
C VAL A 78 11.68 -8.58 2.67
N ILE A 79 12.73 -7.84 2.39
CA ILE A 79 14.05 -8.36 2.04
C ILE A 79 15.10 -7.88 3.03
N ASN A 80 16.15 -8.68 3.22
CA ASN A 80 17.34 -8.30 3.97
C ASN A 80 18.53 -8.16 3.04
N GLN A 81 19.26 -7.05 3.19
CA GLN A 81 20.51 -6.79 2.50
C GLN A 81 21.69 -6.97 3.46
N GLN A 82 22.64 -7.84 3.10
CA GLN A 82 23.94 -8.02 3.78
C GLN A 82 25.07 -7.87 2.76
N GLY A 83 25.73 -6.71 2.75
CA GLY A 83 26.66 -6.36 1.67
C GLY A 83 25.92 -6.30 0.33
N ASP A 84 26.38 -7.11 -0.64
CA ASP A 84 25.77 -7.23 -1.98
C ASP A 84 24.73 -8.36 -2.07
N GLN A 85 24.48 -9.08 -0.98
CA GLN A 85 23.52 -10.19 -0.95
C GLN A 85 22.15 -9.71 -0.47
N TYR A 86 21.11 -10.20 -1.15
CA TYR A 86 19.71 -9.94 -0.83
C TYR A 86 18.96 -11.24 -0.58
N THR A 87 18.16 -11.27 0.48
CA THR A 87 17.34 -12.45 0.85
C THR A 87 15.91 -12.03 1.15
N GLU A 88 14.92 -12.67 0.52
CA GLU A 88 13.51 -12.48 0.88
C GLU A 88 13.24 -13.13 2.23
N LEU A 89 12.70 -12.34 3.18
CA LEU A 89 12.37 -12.79 4.53
C LEU A 89 10.89 -13.11 4.69
N LYS A 90 10.02 -12.35 4.03
CA LYS A 90 8.57 -12.41 4.20
C LYS A 90 7.88 -11.90 2.95
N ASP A 91 6.81 -12.58 2.57
CA ASP A 91 5.83 -12.13 1.59
C ASP A 91 4.42 -12.35 2.16
N ARG A 92 3.59 -11.32 2.14
CA ARG A 92 2.21 -11.37 2.62
C ARG A 92 1.30 -10.52 1.72
N VAL A 93 0.31 -11.16 1.11
CA VAL A 93 -0.85 -10.46 0.54
C VAL A 93 -1.68 -9.85 1.68
N PHE A 94 -1.95 -8.55 1.62
CA PHE A 94 -2.74 -7.85 2.64
C PHE A 94 -4.04 -7.21 2.10
N SER A 95 -4.24 -7.27 0.79
CA SER A 95 -5.53 -7.00 0.14
C SER A 95 -6.36 -8.26 -0.05
N GLU A 96 -7.67 -8.14 -0.21
CA GLU A 96 -8.57 -9.30 -0.33
C GLU A 96 -9.38 -9.29 -1.65
N PRO A 97 -8.74 -9.20 -2.84
CA PRO A 97 -9.46 -9.07 -4.09
C PRO A 97 -10.04 -10.42 -4.56
N VAL A 98 -11.22 -10.39 -5.19
CA VAL A 98 -11.86 -11.57 -5.79
C VAL A 98 -12.00 -11.41 -7.31
N LEU A 99 -11.74 -12.49 -8.07
CA LEU A 99 -11.77 -12.51 -9.54
C LEU A 99 -13.13 -12.14 -10.14
N VAL A 100 -14.19 -12.63 -9.51
CA VAL A 100 -15.58 -12.29 -9.84
C VAL A 100 -16.23 -11.97 -8.50
N PRO A 101 -16.32 -10.69 -8.10
CA PRO A 101 -16.87 -10.35 -6.80
C PRO A 101 -18.36 -10.73 -6.80
N PRO A 102 -18.81 -11.70 -5.99
CA PRO A 102 -20.23 -11.75 -5.66
C PRO A 102 -20.61 -10.44 -4.96
N ILE A 103 -21.91 -10.15 -4.88
CA ILE A 103 -22.39 -9.02 -4.07
C ILE A 103 -21.79 -9.16 -2.67
N GLY A 104 -21.18 -8.07 -2.17
CA GLY A 104 -20.49 -8.10 -0.89
C GLY A 104 -19.09 -8.75 -0.91
N SER A 105 -18.35 -8.74 -2.02
CA SER A 105 -16.89 -8.98 -2.01
C SER A 105 -16.11 -7.80 -2.60
N PHE A 106 -14.86 -7.64 -2.16
CA PHE A 106 -13.97 -6.63 -2.73
C PHE A 106 -13.52 -7.01 -4.14
N ASP A 107 -13.47 -6.01 -5.01
CA ASP A 107 -12.95 -6.15 -6.36
C ASP A 107 -11.41 -6.13 -6.41
N SER A 108 -10.87 -6.12 -7.63
CA SER A 108 -9.44 -5.98 -7.87
C SER A 108 -8.93 -4.63 -7.33
N VAL A 109 -7.69 -4.62 -6.83
CA VAL A 109 -7.05 -3.36 -6.42
C VAL A 109 -6.91 -2.41 -7.62
N ALA A 110 -7.34 -1.17 -7.44
CA ALA A 110 -7.13 -0.05 -8.36
C ALA A 110 -6.01 0.85 -7.84
N LEU A 111 -5.15 1.35 -8.73
CA LEU A 111 -4.20 2.41 -8.40
C LEU A 111 -4.88 3.77 -8.49
N ARG A 112 -4.30 4.80 -7.84
CA ARG A 112 -4.85 6.16 -7.80
C ARG A 112 -5.35 6.71 -9.14
N ASN A 113 -4.64 6.45 -10.24
CA ASN A 113 -5.03 6.93 -11.57
C ASN A 113 -6.23 6.19 -12.17
N ASP A 114 -6.50 4.99 -11.68
CA ASP A 114 -7.55 4.09 -12.17
C ASP A 114 -8.78 4.08 -11.25
N PHE A 115 -8.83 4.96 -10.24
CA PHE A 115 -9.98 5.08 -9.35
C PHE A 115 -11.25 5.41 -10.12
N SER A 116 -12.32 4.70 -9.79
CA SER A 116 -13.69 5.06 -10.11
C SER A 116 -14.06 6.43 -9.53
N ASP A 117 -15.16 7.01 -10.03
CA ASP A 117 -15.64 8.31 -9.54
C ASP A 117 -15.96 8.27 -8.03
N ALA A 118 -16.54 7.18 -7.54
CA ALA A 118 -16.86 7.02 -6.13
C ALA A 118 -15.61 6.93 -5.25
N GLU A 119 -14.61 6.14 -5.66
CA GLU A 119 -13.32 6.05 -4.97
C GLU A 119 -12.61 7.40 -4.96
N ARG A 120 -12.60 8.10 -6.10
CA ARG A 120 -11.96 9.41 -6.23
C ARG A 120 -12.59 10.46 -5.33
N GLN A 121 -13.91 10.63 -5.39
CA GLN A 121 -14.62 11.61 -4.57
C GLN A 121 -14.46 11.33 -3.07
N THR A 122 -14.52 10.05 -2.68
CA THR A 122 -14.35 9.68 -1.27
C THR A 122 -12.92 9.91 -0.80
N ALA A 123 -11.93 9.55 -1.62
CA ALA A 123 -10.52 9.80 -1.33
C ALA A 123 -10.22 11.29 -1.18
N GLU A 124 -10.70 12.15 -2.08
CA GLU A 124 -10.54 13.61 -1.98
C GLU A 124 -11.14 14.17 -0.68
N LYS A 125 -12.29 13.62 -0.24
CA LYS A 125 -12.92 14.02 1.02
C LYS A 125 -12.07 13.62 2.24
N ILE A 126 -11.50 12.41 2.24
CA ILE A 126 -10.59 11.94 3.30
C ILE A 126 -9.31 12.78 3.34
N GLU A 127 -8.69 13.02 2.19
CA GLU A 127 -7.46 13.81 2.07
C GLU A 127 -7.65 15.27 2.51
N SER A 128 -8.90 15.76 2.52
CA SER A 128 -9.25 17.10 3.03
C SER A 128 -9.44 17.19 4.55
N MET A 129 -9.40 16.07 5.27
CA MET A 129 -9.59 16.04 6.72
C MET A 129 -8.41 16.70 7.46
N ILE A 130 -8.71 17.42 8.54
CA ILE A 130 -7.72 18.17 9.31
C ILE A 130 -7.10 17.27 10.38
N GLY A 131 -5.78 17.41 10.60
CA GLY A 131 -5.05 16.78 11.70
C GLY A 131 -4.27 15.53 11.29
N VAL A 132 -4.54 14.99 10.10
CA VAL A 132 -3.82 13.86 9.52
C VAL A 132 -3.66 14.10 8.03
N LYS A 133 -2.45 13.86 7.49
CA LYS A 133 -2.22 13.83 6.05
C LYS A 133 -2.36 12.38 5.57
N TYR A 134 -3.20 12.19 4.56
CA TYR A 134 -3.36 10.92 3.86
C TYR A 134 -2.79 11.07 2.45
N ASP A 135 -1.90 10.17 2.06
CA ASP A 135 -1.51 9.98 0.66
C ASP A 135 -2.15 8.66 0.20
N ILE A 136 -3.33 8.73 -0.43
CA ILE A 136 -4.07 7.52 -0.86
C ILE A 136 -3.49 7.00 -2.17
N LEU A 137 -2.98 5.76 -2.14
CA LEU A 137 -2.19 5.19 -3.24
C LEU A 137 -2.96 4.15 -4.06
N ALA A 138 -3.82 3.38 -3.39
CA ALA A 138 -4.62 2.33 -4.00
C ALA A 138 -5.98 2.17 -3.28
N ALA A 139 -6.93 1.53 -3.94
CA ALA A 139 -8.26 1.28 -3.40
C ALA A 139 -8.80 -0.09 -3.82
N GLN A 140 -9.75 -0.59 -3.04
CA GLN A 140 -10.72 -1.62 -3.46
C GLN A 140 -12.12 -1.16 -3.06
N GLN A 141 -13.13 -1.58 -3.80
CA GLN A 141 -14.53 -1.32 -3.47
C GLN A 141 -15.31 -2.62 -3.33
N GLN A 142 -16.37 -2.55 -2.54
CA GLN A 142 -17.31 -3.63 -2.30
C GLN A 142 -18.72 -3.02 -2.27
N VAL A 143 -19.56 -3.43 -3.22
CA VAL A 143 -20.96 -2.98 -3.30
C VAL A 143 -21.78 -3.73 -2.25
N VAL A 144 -22.45 -2.95 -1.38
CA VAL A 144 -23.35 -3.41 -0.31
C VAL A 144 -24.64 -2.57 -0.36
N ALA A 145 -25.31 -2.29 0.78
CA ALA A 145 -26.36 -1.28 0.87
C ALA A 145 -25.80 0.16 0.83
N GLY A 146 -24.87 0.41 -0.09
CA GLY A 146 -23.89 1.50 -0.09
C GLY A 146 -22.59 1.00 -0.71
N LEU A 147 -21.47 1.61 -0.34
CA LEU A 147 -20.13 1.19 -0.76
C LEU A 147 -19.24 1.03 0.47
N ASN A 148 -18.61 -0.13 0.60
CA ASN A 148 -17.42 -0.27 1.42
C ASN A 148 -16.21 0.00 0.52
N LEU A 149 -15.31 0.86 0.97
CA LEU A 149 -14.08 1.24 0.30
C LEU A 149 -12.91 0.90 1.22
N ALA A 150 -11.91 0.21 0.70
CA ALA A 150 -10.65 -0.02 1.41
C ALA A 150 -9.56 0.80 0.71
N PHE A 151 -9.16 1.92 1.31
CA PHE A 151 -8.08 2.75 0.81
C PHE A 151 -6.74 2.33 1.43
N TYR A 152 -5.71 2.20 0.62
CA TYR A 152 -4.35 1.91 1.06
C TYR A 152 -3.52 3.18 0.95
N THR A 153 -3.03 3.64 2.10
CA THR A 153 -2.56 5.01 2.25
C THR A 153 -1.35 5.10 3.15
N VAL A 154 -0.48 6.07 2.85
CA VAL A 154 0.51 6.55 3.82
C VAL A 154 -0.16 7.62 4.67
N VAL A 155 -0.10 7.41 5.98
CA VAL A 155 -0.69 8.27 6.99
C VAL A 155 0.43 9.01 7.71
N GLU A 156 0.38 10.33 7.70
CA GLU A 156 1.29 11.20 8.43
C GLU A 156 0.49 12.05 9.43
N PRO A 157 0.49 11.68 10.73
CA PRO A 157 -0.17 12.49 11.76
C PRO A 157 0.48 13.86 11.89
N VAL A 158 -0.33 14.93 12.00
CA VAL A 158 0.18 16.30 12.14
C VAL A 158 0.52 16.59 13.61
N THR A 159 1.40 15.77 14.19
CA THR A 159 1.90 15.94 15.56
C THR A 159 3.44 15.92 15.58
N PRO A 160 4.09 16.64 16.52
CA PRO A 160 5.55 16.67 16.57
C PRO A 160 6.16 15.27 16.68
N ASN A 161 7.14 14.97 15.83
CA ASN A 161 7.85 13.69 15.75
C ASN A 161 7.01 12.48 15.36
N ALA A 162 5.80 12.66 14.82
CA ALA A 162 5.05 11.56 14.24
C ALA A 162 5.84 10.95 13.07
N GLN A 163 5.79 9.63 12.97
CA GLN A 163 6.35 8.91 11.83
C GLN A 163 5.22 8.52 10.90
N ALA A 164 5.44 8.72 9.60
CA ALA A 164 4.52 8.22 8.59
C ALA A 164 4.45 6.69 8.66
N PHE A 165 3.24 6.14 8.54
CA PHE A 165 3.00 4.70 8.55
C PHE A 165 2.03 4.30 7.44
N PHE A 166 2.05 3.02 7.04
CA PHE A 166 1.20 2.52 5.97
C PHE A 166 -0.04 1.88 6.58
N ALA A 167 -1.21 2.19 6.05
CA ALA A 167 -2.47 1.72 6.60
C ALA A 167 -3.49 1.37 5.51
N ARG A 168 -4.43 0.52 5.90
CA ARG A 168 -5.72 0.36 5.23
C ARG A 168 -6.74 1.22 5.98
N LEU A 169 -7.44 2.08 5.27
CA LEU A 169 -8.56 2.87 5.77
C LEU A 169 -9.83 2.28 5.18
N ASP A 170 -10.62 1.62 6.01
CA ASP A 170 -11.91 1.05 5.66
C ASP A 170 -12.99 2.11 5.85
N VAL A 171 -13.74 2.40 4.79
CA VAL A 171 -14.72 3.50 4.76
C VAL A 171 -16.05 2.97 4.26
N TYR A 172 -17.12 3.26 4.99
CA TYR A 172 -18.48 3.00 4.53
C TYR A 172 -19.14 4.29 4.05
N VAL A 173 -19.61 4.25 2.80
CA VAL A 173 -20.34 5.33 2.14
C VAL A 173 -21.78 4.90 1.92
N ASN A 174 -22.73 5.66 2.44
CA ASN A 174 -24.15 5.35 2.31
C ASN A 174 -24.70 5.64 0.89
N LEU A 175 -25.97 5.31 0.65
CA LEU A 175 -26.64 5.55 -0.64
C LEU A 175 -26.76 7.05 -1.03
N ARG A 176 -26.48 7.99 -0.13
CA ARG A 176 -26.44 9.43 -0.38
C ARG A 176 -25.03 9.95 -0.70
N GLY A 177 -24.01 9.09 -0.70
CA GLY A 177 -22.62 9.49 -0.91
C GLY A 177 -21.95 10.08 0.34
N GLU A 178 -22.52 9.87 1.53
CA GLU A 178 -21.97 10.37 2.79
C GLU A 178 -21.13 9.28 3.46
N ILE A 179 -19.97 9.67 4.01
CA ILE A 179 -19.14 8.80 4.84
C ILE A 179 -19.84 8.67 6.19
N GLU A 180 -20.19 7.44 6.59
CA GLU A 180 -20.83 7.16 7.88
C GLU A 180 -19.89 6.47 8.87
N ASN A 181 -18.87 5.77 8.39
CA ASN A 181 -17.89 5.11 9.22
C ASN A 181 -16.52 5.08 8.53
N GLU A 182 -15.47 5.15 9.35
CA GLU A 182 -14.08 4.98 8.94
C GLU A 182 -13.31 4.22 10.03
N ASP A 183 -12.51 3.24 9.63
CA ASP A 183 -11.62 2.49 10.52
C ASP A 183 -10.22 2.42 9.91
N LEU A 184 -9.20 2.73 10.72
CA LEU A 184 -7.82 2.80 10.26
C LEU A 184 -7.01 1.63 10.83
N VAL A 185 -6.56 0.76 9.94
CA VAL A 185 -5.80 -0.44 10.27
C VAL A 185 -4.35 -0.30 9.80
N HIS A 186 -3.41 -0.20 10.73
CA HIS A 186 -1.98 -0.15 10.42
C HIS A 186 -1.51 -1.50 9.83
N ILE A 187 -0.85 -1.44 8.67
CA ILE A 187 -0.21 -2.60 8.03
C ILE A 187 1.27 -2.63 8.42
N HIS A 188 1.59 -3.44 9.43
CA HIS A 188 2.96 -3.63 9.90
C HIS A 188 3.80 -4.52 8.96
N PRO A 189 5.10 -4.19 8.76
CA PRO A 189 6.11 -5.05 8.17
C PRO A 189 6.22 -6.45 8.80
#